data_AF-A0A4C1SNB1-F1
#
_entry.id   AF-A0A4C1SNB1-F1
#
_cell.length_a   1.000
_cell.length_b   1.000
_cell.length_c   1.000
_cell.angle_alpha   90.00
_cell.angle_beta   90.00
_cell.angle_gamma   90.00
#
_symmetry.space_group_name_H-M   'P 1'
#
loop_
_entity.id
_entity.type
_entity.pdbx_description
1 polymer ?
#
loop_
_entity_poly.entity_id
_entity_poly.type
_entity_poly.pdbx_seq_one_letter_code
_entity_poly.pdbx_strand_id
1 'polypeptide(L)'
;MDQNVVSVRVAQSSFKRFQSGNFNVKDKPRSGRPVTEKVDGILEKVQDQHISSYDIVEKLGIEHKNLNSIEKARHPKKPDTWIPHELTERNLMNCVLICDSLLKCNETEPFLKRLITSDEKWITYDKNVQKRSFNELLPPGKTIN
;
A
#
# COMPACT_ATOMS: atom_id res chain seq x y z
N MET A 1 33.00 32.07 22.66
CA MET A 1 32.37 31.29 23.76
C MET A 1 31.79 30.05 23.12
N ASP A 2 32.45 28.91 23.30
CA ASP A 2 32.17 27.68 22.57
C ASP A 2 30.80 27.12 22.95
N GLN A 3 29.87 27.12 21.99
CA GLN A 3 28.46 26.74 22.17
C GLN A 3 28.23 25.23 22.38
N ASN A 4 29.29 24.44 22.62
CA ASN A 4 29.22 22.98 22.61
C ASN A 4 29.77 22.33 23.90
N VAL A 5 29.73 23.06 25.02
CA VAL A 5 30.13 22.52 26.33
C VAL A 5 28.91 21.93 27.04
N VAL A 6 28.95 20.63 27.31
CA VAL A 6 27.93 19.92 28.10
C VAL A 6 27.96 20.43 29.54
N SER A 7 26.80 20.77 30.10
CA SER A 7 26.74 21.25 31.50
C SER A 7 27.16 20.15 32.50
N VAL A 8 27.73 20.57 33.64
CA VAL A 8 28.15 19.67 34.73
C VAL A 8 27.01 18.73 35.16
N ARG A 9 25.77 19.21 35.17
CA ARG A 9 24.58 18.40 35.51
C ARG A 9 24.34 17.25 34.53
N VAL A 10 24.52 17.51 33.24
CA VAL A 10 24.35 16.49 32.19
C VAL A 10 25.47 15.45 32.26
N ALA A 11 26.71 15.88 32.52
CA ALA A 11 27.85 14.99 32.71
C ALA A 11 27.66 14.06 33.92
N GLN A 12 27.21 14.60 35.06
CA GLN A 12 26.90 13.81 36.27
C GLN A 12 25.74 12.83 36.04
N SER A 13 24.69 13.23 35.32
CA SER A 13 23.56 12.35 34.97
C SER A 13 24.00 11.20 34.05
N SER A 14 24.85 11.49 33.07
CA SER A 14 25.45 10.48 32.18
C SER A 14 26.33 9.48 32.96
N PHE A 15 27.16 9.98 33.88
CA PHE A 15 28.02 9.14 34.71
C PHE A 15 27.22 8.17 35.61
N LYS A 16 26.13 8.64 36.23
CA LYS A 16 25.21 7.77 36.98
C LYS A 16 24.57 6.69 36.10
N ARG A 17 24.19 7.04 34.86
CA ARG A 17 23.64 6.09 33.88
C ARG A 17 24.65 5.01 33.48
N PHE A 18 25.92 5.39 33.36
CA PHE A 18 27.03 4.48 33.08
C PHE A 18 27.29 3.53 34.26
N GLN A 19 27.32 4.04 35.49
CA GLN A 19 27.46 3.22 36.71
C GLN A 19 26.32 2.21 36.88
N SER A 20 25.10 2.53 36.43
CA SER A 20 23.97 1.59 36.41
C SER A 20 24.02 0.57 35.26
N GLY A 21 25.12 0.47 34.53
CA GLY A 21 25.31 -0.48 33.42
C GLY A 21 24.57 -0.12 32.12
N ASN A 22 24.05 1.11 31.99
CA ASN A 22 23.35 1.56 30.78
C ASN A 22 24.27 2.42 29.90
N PHE A 23 24.88 1.78 28.92
CA PHE A 23 25.79 2.40 27.95
C PHE A 23 25.09 2.93 26.69
N ASN A 24 23.76 2.88 26.61
CA ASN A 24 23.04 3.36 25.44
C ASN A 24 23.24 4.88 25.32
N VAL A 25 23.80 5.33 24.20
CA VAL A 25 24.05 6.76 23.92
C VAL A 25 22.77 7.46 23.45
N LYS A 26 21.79 6.71 22.91
CA LYS A 26 20.54 7.27 22.39
C LYS A 26 19.66 7.76 23.55
N ASP A 27 18.98 8.88 23.31
CA ASP A 27 17.92 9.37 24.20
C ASP A 27 16.83 8.30 24.37
N LYS A 28 16.27 8.20 25.58
CA LYS A 28 15.06 7.42 25.79
C LYS A 28 13.93 7.99 24.92
N PRO A 29 12.98 7.15 24.47
CA PRO A 29 11.78 7.63 23.81
C PRO A 29 11.17 8.75 24.65
N ARG A 30 11.05 9.94 24.08
CA ARG A 30 10.37 11.04 24.75
C ARG A 30 8.89 10.71 24.77
N SER A 31 8.19 11.04 25.86
CA SER A 31 6.73 11.09 25.86
C SER A 31 6.32 12.14 24.84
N GLY A 32 6.03 11.70 23.62
CA GLY A 32 5.57 12.56 22.53
C GLY A 32 4.17 13.08 22.79
N ARG A 33 3.65 13.87 21.86
CA ARG A 33 2.24 14.27 21.87
C ARG A 33 1.37 13.00 21.87
N PRO A 34 0.39 12.86 22.78
CA PRO A 34 -0.53 11.74 22.73
C PRO A 34 -1.26 11.76 21.39
N VAL A 35 -1.18 10.64 20.67
CA VAL A 35 -1.86 10.46 19.40
C VAL A 35 -3.28 10.03 19.73
N THR A 36 -4.20 10.99 19.71
CA THR A 36 -5.60 10.82 20.15
C THR A 36 -6.41 9.99 19.15
N GLU A 37 -7.13 8.99 19.66
CA GLU A 37 -8.41 8.32 19.28
C GLU A 37 -8.83 8.15 17.80
N LYS A 38 -8.47 9.06 16.89
CA LYS A 38 -8.90 9.03 15.48
C LYS A 38 -8.03 8.12 14.60
N VAL A 39 -6.88 7.63 15.08
CA VAL A 39 -5.96 6.82 14.26
C VAL A 39 -6.58 5.48 13.86
N ASP A 40 -7.32 4.85 14.76
CA ASP A 40 -7.96 3.57 14.47
C ASP A 40 -9.04 3.73 13.38
N GLY A 41 -9.82 4.81 13.44
CA GLY A 41 -10.77 5.17 12.38
C GLY A 41 -10.10 5.55 11.05
N ILE A 42 -8.92 6.18 11.08
CA ILE A 42 -8.12 6.42 9.88
C ILE A 42 -7.65 5.08 9.30
N LEU A 43 -7.14 4.16 10.11
CA LEU A 43 -6.64 2.87 9.65
C LEU A 43 -7.76 2.04 9.02
N GLU A 44 -8.95 2.00 9.64
CA GLU A 44 -10.13 1.34 9.09
C GLU A 44 -10.51 1.88 7.71
N LYS A 45 -10.58 3.22 7.55
CA LYS A 45 -10.98 3.83 6.27
C LYS A 45 -9.88 3.80 5.20
N VAL A 46 -8.62 3.75 5.60
CA VAL A 46 -7.47 3.62 4.69
C VAL A 46 -7.38 2.23 4.06
N GLN A 47 -7.89 1.20 4.74
CA GLN A 47 -7.98 -0.16 4.20
C GLN A 47 -8.94 -0.26 3.01
N ASP A 48 -10.00 0.55 2.99
CA ASP A 48 -10.89 0.60 1.83
C ASP A 48 -10.17 1.29 0.65
N GLN A 49 -9.95 0.53 -0.42
CA GLN A 49 -9.24 0.98 -1.61
C GLN A 49 -10.05 2.00 -2.44
N HIS A 50 -11.37 1.94 -2.37
CA HIS A 50 -12.26 2.72 -3.23
C HIS A 50 -12.58 4.11 -2.69
N ILE A 51 -12.35 4.36 -1.40
CA ILE A 51 -12.63 5.67 -0.79
C ILE A 51 -11.54 6.70 -1.16
N SER A 52 -11.91 7.94 -1.48
CA SER A 52 -10.95 9.02 -1.72
C SER A 52 -10.31 9.49 -0.42
N SER A 53 -9.05 9.95 -0.47
CA SER A 53 -8.40 10.57 0.69
C SER A 53 -9.19 11.79 1.20
N TYR A 54 -9.89 12.50 0.30
CA TYR A 54 -10.79 13.61 0.67
C TYR A 54 -12.00 13.14 1.47
N ASP A 55 -12.67 12.09 1.02
CA ASP A 55 -13.84 11.53 1.74
C ASP A 55 -13.45 11.02 3.13
N ILE A 56 -12.24 10.49 3.29
CA ILE A 56 -11.71 10.05 4.60
C ILE A 56 -11.55 11.26 5.52
N VAL A 57 -10.95 12.34 5.03
CA VAL A 57 -10.71 13.58 5.79
C VAL A 57 -12.03 14.22 6.21
N GLU A 58 -13.01 14.28 5.31
CA GLU A 58 -14.35 14.81 5.60
C GLU A 58 -15.10 13.95 6.61
N LYS A 59 -15.17 12.63 6.40
CA LYS A 59 -15.88 11.70 7.30
C LYS A 59 -15.31 11.67 8.71
N LEU A 60 -13.99 11.82 8.87
CA LEU A 60 -13.32 11.79 10.17
C LEU A 60 -13.16 13.18 10.80
N GLY A 61 -13.61 14.24 10.11
CA GLY A 61 -13.46 15.63 10.55
C GLY A 61 -12.00 15.96 10.86
N ILE A 62 -11.10 15.57 9.95
CA ILE A 62 -9.66 15.81 10.05
C ILE A 62 -9.36 17.09 9.27
N GLU A 63 -8.41 17.91 9.76
CA GLU A 63 -7.94 19.05 8.97
C GLU A 63 -7.24 18.56 7.67
N HIS A 64 -7.55 19.18 6.53
CA HIS A 64 -6.93 18.86 5.23
C HIS A 64 -5.39 18.86 5.24
N LYS A 65 -4.77 19.61 6.16
CA LYS A 65 -3.31 19.62 6.39
C LYS A 65 -2.72 18.24 6.66
N ASN A 66 -3.54 17.29 7.14
CA ASN A 66 -3.12 15.93 7.46
C ASN A 66 -3.30 14.94 6.30
N LEU A 67 -3.73 15.39 5.11
CA LEU A 67 -3.91 14.54 3.93
C LEU A 67 -2.61 13.85 3.54
N ASN A 68 -1.48 14.56 3.60
CA ASN A 68 -0.14 13.99 3.35
C ASN A 68 0.21 12.85 4.31
N SER A 69 -0.28 12.90 5.54
CA SER A 69 -0.05 11.84 6.54
C SER A 69 -0.90 10.61 6.25
N ILE A 70 -2.13 10.79 5.75
CA ILE A 70 -3.03 9.71 5.31
C ILE A 70 -2.46 9.02 4.06
N GLU A 71 -1.97 9.79 3.09
CA GLU A 71 -1.36 9.23 1.88
C GLU A 71 -0.12 8.39 2.18
N LYS A 72 0.69 8.80 3.18
CA LYS A 72 1.84 8.02 3.65
C LYS A 72 1.45 6.72 4.36
N ALA A 73 0.31 6.72 5.05
CA ALA A 73 -0.20 5.53 5.73
C ALA A 73 -0.92 4.56 4.78
N ARG A 74 -1.28 5.02 3.57
CA ARG A 74 -2.06 4.25 2.61
C ARG A 74 -1.17 3.37 1.76
N HIS A 75 -1.64 2.16 1.50
CA HIS A 75 -1.01 1.30 0.51
C HIS A 75 -1.19 1.87 -0.90
N PRO A 76 -0.19 1.70 -1.79
CA PRO A 76 -0.33 2.15 -3.17
C PRO A 76 -1.57 1.51 -3.81
N LYS A 77 -2.47 2.36 -4.33
CA LYS A 77 -3.69 1.91 -4.99
C LYS A 77 -3.32 1.12 -6.25
N LYS A 78 -3.77 -0.13 -6.32
CA LYS A 78 -3.74 -0.88 -7.57
C LYS A 78 -4.96 -0.50 -8.39
N PRO A 79 -4.87 -0.42 -9.73
CA PRO A 79 -6.07 -0.34 -10.53
C PRO A 79 -6.90 -1.60 -10.30
N ASP A 80 -8.22 -1.43 -10.21
CA ASP A 80 -9.13 -2.57 -10.12
C ASP A 80 -8.97 -3.44 -11.37
N THR A 81 -9.02 -4.76 -11.17
CA THR A 81 -8.94 -5.70 -12.28
C THR A 81 -10.28 -5.72 -12.98
N TRP A 82 -10.30 -5.52 -14.30
CA TRP A 82 -11.53 -5.63 -15.06
C TRP A 82 -12.03 -7.08 -15.04
N ILE A 83 -13.20 -7.29 -14.44
CA ILE A 83 -13.88 -8.58 -14.41
C ILE A 83 -14.95 -8.55 -15.52
N PRO A 84 -14.86 -9.40 -16.57
CA PRO A 84 -15.74 -9.31 -17.74
C PRO A 84 -17.22 -9.51 -17.44
N HIS A 85 -17.56 -10.23 -16.37
CA HIS A 85 -18.94 -10.57 -16.05
C HIS A 85 -19.18 -10.63 -14.55
N GLU A 86 -20.31 -10.08 -14.11
CA GLU A 86 -20.80 -10.26 -12.75
C GLU A 86 -21.39 -11.67 -12.64
N LEU A 87 -20.68 -12.57 -11.94
CA LEU A 87 -21.12 -13.94 -11.78
C LEU A 87 -22.20 -14.02 -10.70
N THR A 88 -23.32 -14.67 -11.03
CA THR A 88 -24.34 -15.02 -10.02
C THR A 88 -23.79 -16.07 -9.06
N GLU A 89 -24.35 -16.14 -7.84
CA GLU A 89 -23.94 -17.13 -6.83
C GLU A 89 -24.00 -18.58 -7.37
N ARG A 90 -25.03 -18.88 -8.17
CA ARG A 90 -25.18 -20.19 -8.84
C ARG A 90 -24.04 -20.46 -9.82
N ASN A 91 -23.65 -19.46 -10.62
CA ASN A 91 -22.55 -19.60 -11.58
C ASN A 91 -21.22 -19.78 -10.86
N LEU A 92 -20.99 -19.05 -9.75
CA LEU A 92 -19.80 -19.22 -8.90
C LEU A 92 -19.71 -20.65 -8.36
N MET A 93 -20.79 -21.15 -7.76
CA MET A 93 -20.83 -22.50 -7.20
C MET A 93 -20.58 -23.54 -8.29
N ASN A 94 -21.22 -23.40 -9.46
CA ASN A 94 -20.98 -24.30 -10.58
C ASN A 94 -19.52 -24.28 -11.04
N CYS A 95 -18.91 -23.10 -11.17
CA CYS A 95 -17.50 -22.99 -11.53
C CYS A 95 -16.59 -23.70 -10.52
N VAL A 96 -16.83 -23.52 -9.22
CA VAL A 96 -16.04 -24.18 -8.16
C VAL A 96 -16.19 -25.70 -8.26
N LEU A 97 -17.41 -26.20 -8.39
CA LEU A 97 -17.68 -27.65 -8.48
C LEU A 97 -17.06 -28.28 -9.73
N ILE A 98 -17.15 -27.60 -10.88
CA ILE A 98 -16.53 -28.07 -12.13
C ILE A 98 -15.01 -28.10 -11.99
N CYS A 99 -14.40 -27.03 -11.47
CA CYS A 99 -12.95 -26.96 -11.26
C CYS A 99 -12.45 -28.04 -10.28
N ASP A 100 -13.15 -28.26 -9.17
CA ASP A 100 -12.78 -29.29 -8.18
C ASP A 100 -12.86 -30.70 -8.79
N SER A 101 -13.91 -30.97 -9.56
CA SER A 101 -14.05 -32.24 -10.29
C SER A 101 -12.93 -32.44 -11.31
N LEU A 102 -12.64 -31.43 -12.13
CA LEU A 102 -11.56 -31.49 -13.14
C LEU A 102 -10.18 -31.65 -12.50
N LEU A 103 -9.94 -31.01 -11.36
CA LEU A 103 -8.69 -31.12 -10.61
C LEU A 103 -8.49 -32.56 -10.13
N LYS A 104 -9.51 -33.14 -9.48
CA LYS A 104 -9.48 -34.54 -9.00
C LYS A 104 -9.25 -35.53 -10.15
N CYS A 105 -9.97 -35.35 -11.26
CA CYS A 105 -9.77 -36.17 -12.46
C CYS A 105 -8.32 -36.08 -12.97
N ASN A 106 -7.72 -34.89 -12.98
CA ASN A 106 -6.35 -34.68 -13.44
C ASN A 106 -5.30 -35.28 -12.48
N GLU A 107 -5.59 -35.32 -11.18
CA GLU A 107 -4.74 -36.03 -10.20
C GLU A 107 -4.77 -37.55 -10.41
N THR A 108 -5.94 -38.12 -10.74
CA THR A 108 -6.08 -39.56 -10.97
C THR A 108 -5.57 -40.01 -12.35
N GLU A 109 -5.87 -39.26 -13.41
CA GLU A 109 -5.44 -39.55 -14.77
C GLU A 109 -5.08 -38.21 -15.45
N PRO A 110 -3.78 -37.86 -15.53
CA PRO A 110 -3.35 -36.59 -16.11
C PRO A 110 -3.76 -36.45 -17.58
N PHE A 111 -4.78 -35.64 -17.84
CA PHE A 111 -5.37 -35.50 -19.18
C PHE A 111 -4.98 -34.21 -19.90
N LEU A 112 -4.28 -33.28 -19.24
CA LEU A 112 -3.88 -31.99 -19.83
C LEU A 112 -3.04 -32.15 -21.11
N LYS A 113 -2.23 -33.21 -21.21
CA LYS A 113 -1.43 -33.51 -22.43
C LYS A 113 -2.27 -33.95 -23.62
N ARG A 114 -3.51 -34.40 -23.38
CA ARG A 114 -4.47 -34.86 -24.40
C ARG A 114 -5.52 -33.80 -24.74
N LEU A 115 -5.56 -32.70 -23.97
CA LEU A 115 -6.57 -31.66 -24.12
C LEU A 115 -6.29 -30.84 -25.39
N ILE A 116 -7.30 -30.74 -26.26
CA ILE A 116 -7.28 -29.87 -27.43
C ILE A 116 -8.37 -28.82 -27.23
N THR A 117 -7.99 -27.54 -27.22
CA THR A 117 -8.90 -26.40 -27.06
C THR A 117 -8.85 -25.51 -28.29
N SER A 118 -10.01 -24.98 -28.71
CA SER A 118 -10.11 -23.97 -29.77
C SER A 118 -11.04 -22.85 -29.30
N ASP A 119 -10.71 -21.61 -29.63
CA ASP A 119 -11.50 -20.42 -29.35
C ASP A 119 -11.45 -19.47 -30.54
N GLU A 120 -12.50 -18.68 -30.74
CA GLU A 120 -12.63 -17.73 -31.84
C GLU A 120 -12.40 -16.30 -31.32
N LYS A 121 -11.48 -15.58 -31.95
CA LYS A 121 -11.17 -14.19 -31.60
C LYS A 121 -11.27 -13.30 -32.81
N TRP A 122 -12.06 -12.23 -32.68
CA TRP A 122 -12.15 -11.18 -33.69
C TRP A 122 -10.82 -10.42 -33.82
N ILE A 123 -10.33 -10.25 -35.06
CA ILE A 123 -9.15 -9.46 -35.39
C ILE A 123 -9.60 -8.21 -36.14
N THR A 124 -9.37 -7.03 -35.55
CA THR A 124 -9.65 -5.73 -36.18
C THR A 124 -8.44 -5.24 -36.98
N TYR A 125 -8.69 -4.57 -38.11
CA TYR A 125 -7.66 -4.06 -39.01
C TYR A 125 -6.86 -2.89 -38.43
N ASP A 126 -7.52 -2.00 -37.69
CA ASP A 126 -6.89 -0.86 -37.04
C ASP A 126 -7.02 -0.99 -35.52
N LYS A 127 -5.88 -1.01 -34.83
CA LYS A 127 -5.82 -1.04 -33.37
C LYS A 127 -5.29 0.31 -32.92
N ASN A 128 -6.21 1.23 -32.64
CA ASN A 128 -5.91 2.51 -32.03
C ASN A 128 -5.48 2.30 -30.57
N VAL A 129 -4.23 1.87 -30.37
CA VAL A 129 -3.62 1.80 -29.05
C VAL A 129 -3.26 3.23 -28.66
N GLN A 130 -3.90 3.75 -27.62
CA GLN A 130 -3.55 5.05 -27.06
C GLN A 130 -2.10 4.99 -26.55
N LYS A 131 -1.19 5.62 -27.29
CA LYS A 131 0.20 5.78 -26.87
C LYS A 131 0.21 6.72 -25.66
N ARG A 132 0.46 6.18 -24.47
CA ARG A 132 0.78 7.02 -23.30
C ARG A 132 2.15 7.65 -23.56
N SER A 133 2.18 8.96 -23.80
CA SER A 133 3.42 9.72 -23.69
C SER A 133 3.79 9.79 -22.21
N PHE A 134 4.89 9.11 -21.85
CA PHE A 134 5.52 9.32 -20.56
C PHE A 134 6.26 10.65 -20.66
N ASN A 135 5.71 11.71 -20.06
CA ASN A 135 6.50 12.91 -19.82
C ASN A 135 7.53 12.52 -18.76
N GLU A 136 8.76 12.19 -19.18
CA GLU A 136 9.89 12.18 -18.27
C GLU A 136 9.94 13.56 -17.63
N LEU A 137 9.60 13.61 -16.33
CA LEU A 137 9.84 14.78 -15.53
C LEU A 137 11.35 15.00 -15.54
N LEU A 138 11.79 15.97 -16.34
CA LEU A 138 13.16 16.44 -16.27
C LEU A 138 13.46 16.78 -14.80
N PRO A 139 14.62 16.33 -14.27
CA PRO A 139 15.00 16.71 -12.93
C PRO A 139 15.00 18.24 -12.82
N PRO A 140 14.50 18.80 -11.71
CA PRO A 140 14.39 20.25 -11.55
C PRO A 140 15.79 20.87 -11.70
N GLY A 141 15.98 21.71 -12.72
CA GLY A 141 17.21 22.49 -12.90
C GLY A 141 17.88 22.50 -14.28
N LYS A 142 17.23 22.07 -15.37
CA LYS A 142 17.80 22.27 -16.73
C LYS A 142 16.91 23.17 -17.58
N THR A 143 17.36 24.40 -17.80
CA THR A 143 16.89 25.30 -18.85
C THR A 143 17.59 24.95 -20.17
N ILE A 144 16.83 25.00 -21.27
CA ILE A 144 17.32 24.78 -22.63
C ILE A 144 18.03 26.08 -23.09
N ASN A 145 19.25 25.95 -23.63
CA ASN A 145 19.98 27.04 -24.29
C ASN A 145 19.38 27.36 -25.67
#